data_AF-A0A0R2X136-F1
#
_entry.id   AF-A0A0R2X136-F1
#
_cell.length_a   1.000
_cell.length_b   1.000
_cell.length_c   1.000
_cell.angle_alpha   90.00
_cell.angle_beta   90.00
_cell.angle_gamma   90.00
#
_symmetry.space_group_name_H-M   'P 1'
#
loop_
_entity.id
_entity.type
_entity.pdbx_description
1 polymer ?
#
loop_
_entity_poly.entity_id
_entity_poly.type
_entity_poly.pdbx_seq_one_letter_code
_entity_poly.pdbx_strand_id
1 'polypeptide(L)' 'MEKGLRGDVSTLIVATHGGTVRCILGKMLDMPMKQWSSLGGLSNASWSILENGHHRPGWVLVEHNSGSLPEPMYGEESGA' A
#
# COMPACT_ATOMS: atom_id res chain seq x y z
N MET A 1 3.87 34.15 2.14
CA MET A 1 3.29 33.61 3.39
C MET A 1 3.18 32.11 3.20
N GLU A 2 4.26 31.37 3.45
CA GLU A 2 4.38 29.95 3.07
C GLU A 2 5.04 29.18 4.22
N LYS A 3 4.39 29.25 5.38
CA LYS A 3 4.67 28.44 6.56
C LYS A 3 3.33 27.92 7.06
N GLY A 4 2.96 26.71 6.65
CA GLY A 4 1.74 26.08 7.14
C GLY A 4 1.67 24.63 6.71
N LEU A 5 1.86 23.73 7.68
CA LEU A 5 1.88 22.27 7.57
C LEU A 5 3.15 21.65 6.96
N ARG A 6 4.23 21.60 7.74
CA ARG A 6 4.94 20.32 7.85
C ARG A 6 4.16 19.50 8.87
N GLY A 7 3.01 18.97 8.43
CA GLY A 7 2.26 18.00 9.24
C GLY A 7 3.10 16.74 9.34
N ASP A 8 3.18 16.15 10.53
CA ASP A 8 3.81 14.85 10.71
C ASP A 8 3.20 13.87 9.70
N VAL A 9 4.03 13.30 8.82
CA VAL A 9 3.58 12.32 7.83
C VAL A 9 3.22 11.05 8.61
N SER A 10 1.93 10.80 8.79
CA SER A 10 1.41 9.62 9.48
C SER A 10 0.80 8.62 8.50
N THR A 11 0.88 7.33 8.82
CA THR A 11 0.21 6.27 8.07
C THR A 11 -1.31 6.35 8.26
N LEU A 12 -2.06 6.48 7.15
CA LEU A 12 -3.51 6.33 7.14
C LEU A 12 -3.89 4.85 7.03
N ILE A 13 -4.69 4.36 7.98
CA ILE A 13 -5.27 3.01 7.93
C ILE A 13 -6.73 3.10 7.52
N VAL A 14 -7.10 2.35 6.49
CA VAL A 14 -8.48 2.28 5.98
C VAL A 14 -9.00 0.85 6.10
N ALA A 15 -9.99 0.64 6.97
CA ALA A 15 -10.68 -0.65 7.11
C ALA A 15 -11.92 -0.66 6.19
N THR A 16 -11.99 -1.63 5.26
CA THR A 16 -13.10 -1.75 4.31
C THR A 16 -13.23 -3.18 3.78
N HIS A 17 -14.15 -3.42 2.85
CA HIS A 17 -14.36 -4.72 2.21
C HIS A 17 -13.45 -4.93 1.00
N GLY A 18 -13.16 -6.19 0.65
CA GLY A 18 -12.23 -6.52 -0.44
C GLY A 18 -12.62 -5.93 -1.81
N GLY A 19 -13.92 -5.84 -2.12
CA GLY A 19 -14.40 -5.18 -3.35
C GLY A 19 -14.10 -3.68 -3.38
N THR A 20 -14.18 -3.00 -2.24
CA THR A 20 -13.85 -1.58 -2.11
C THR A 20 -12.36 -1.34 -2.30
N VAL A 21 -11.51 -2.20 -1.73
CA VAL A 21 -10.05 -2.11 -1.90
C VAL A 21 -9.66 -2.18 -3.37
N ARG A 22 -10.25 -3.09 -4.15
CA ARG A 22 -10.01 -3.15 -5.60
C ARG A 22 -10.26 -1.80 -6.29
N CYS A 23 -11.37 -1.15 -5.99
CA CYS A 23 -11.71 0.15 -6.58
C CYS A 23 -10.75 1.26 -6.13
N ILE A 24 -10.39 1.28 -4.85
CA ILE A 24 -9.42 2.23 -4.30
C ILE A 24 -8.06 2.05 -4.96
N LEU A 25 -7.55 0.83 -5.03
CA LEU A 25 -6.25 0.52 -5.63
C LEU A 25 -6.23 0.88 -7.12
N GLY A 26 -7.25 0.49 -7.88
CA GLY A 26 -7.34 0.84 -9.31
C GLY A 26 -7.33 2.35 -9.54
N LYS A 27 -7.98 3.13 -8.67
CA LYS A 27 -7.98 4.60 -8.73
C LYS A 27 -6.65 5.22 -8.30
N MET A 28 -6.06 4.74 -7.20
CA MET A 28 -4.82 5.27 -6.62
C MET A 28 -3.59 4.99 -7.49
N LEU A 29 -3.59 3.85 -8.17
CA LEU A 29 -2.53 3.44 -9.11
C LEU A 29 -2.73 4.00 -10.52
N ASP A 30 -3.74 4.84 -10.73
CA ASP A 30 -4.12 5.41 -12.03
C ASP A 30 -4.28 4.35 -13.13
N MET A 31 -4.83 3.18 -12.77
CA MET A 31 -5.05 2.09 -13.71
C MET A 31 -6.26 2.41 -14.60
N PRO A 32 -6.20 2.12 -15.91
CA PRO A 32 -7.39 2.11 -16.76
C PRO A 32 -8.49 1.23 -16.16
N MET A 33 -9.73 1.74 -16.08
CA MET A 33 -10.85 1.02 -15.43
C MET A 33 -11.04 -0.43 -15.93
N LYS A 34 -10.81 -0.67 -17.23
CA LYS A 34 -10.88 -2.01 -17.83
C LYS A 34 -9.90 -3.03 -17.21
N GLN A 35 -8.88 -2.57 -16.52
CA GLN A 35 -7.87 -3.39 -15.84
C GLN A 35 -8.14 -3.54 -14.35
N TRP A 36 -9.14 -2.88 -13.76
CA TRP A 36 -9.38 -2.98 -12.31
C TRP A 36 -9.72 -4.39 -11.86
N SER A 37 -10.32 -5.20 -12.75
CA SER A 37 -10.60 -6.61 -12.49
C SER A 37 -9.34 -7.48 -12.38
N SER A 38 -8.17 -7.00 -12.82
CA SER A 38 -6.91 -7.73 -12.65
C SER A 38 -6.36 -7.66 -11.22
N LEU A 39 -6.90 -6.80 -10.37
CA LEU A 39 -6.56 -6.75 -8.95
C LEU A 39 -7.44 -7.74 -8.17
N GLY A 40 -6.82 -8.59 -7.35
CA GLY A 40 -7.50 -9.45 -6.40
C GLY A 40 -8.33 -8.65 -5.38
N GLY A 41 -9.29 -9.31 -4.75
CA GLY A 41 -9.89 -8.78 -3.51
C GLY A 41 -8.96 -9.02 -2.32
N LEU A 42 -9.37 -8.56 -1.14
CA LEU A 42 -8.72 -8.94 0.11
C LEU A 42 -9.42 -10.12 0.78
N SER A 43 -8.62 -11.06 1.27
CA SER A 43 -9.00 -12.08 2.24
C SER A 43 -9.33 -11.43 3.59
N ASN A 44 -10.00 -12.18 4.47
CA ASN A 44 -10.35 -11.69 5.81
C ASN A 44 -9.08 -11.32 6.60
N ALA A 45 -9.10 -10.14 7.21
CA ALA A 45 -7.98 -9.57 7.98
C ALA A 45 -6.66 -9.44 7.19
N SER A 46 -6.73 -9.44 5.85
CA SER A 46 -5.59 -9.14 4.98
C SER A 46 -5.53 -7.66 4.62
N TRP A 47 -4.38 -7.19 4.14
CA TRP A 47 -4.14 -5.77 3.82
C TRP A 47 -3.46 -5.54 2.48
N SER A 48 -3.35 -4.27 2.10
CA SER A 48 -2.48 -3.79 1.02
C SER A 48 -1.75 -2.55 1.52
N ILE A 49 -0.50 -2.37 1.08
CA ILE A 49 0.32 -1.19 1.43
C ILE A 49 0.54 -0.37 0.16
N LEU A 50 0.20 0.92 0.24
CA LEU A 50 0.52 1.92 -0.76
C LEU A 50 1.51 2.93 -0.18
N GLU A 51 2.58 3.18 -0.92
CA GLU A 51 3.57 4.20 -0.56
C GLU A 51 3.63 5.30 -1.62
N ASN A 52 3.97 6.51 -1.20
CA ASN A 52 4.30 7.57 -2.14
C ASN A 52 5.59 7.21 -2.86
N GLY A 53 5.57 7.24 -4.20
CA GLY A 53 6.74 6.89 -4.99
C GLY A 53 7.93 7.80 -4.69
N HIS A 54 9.06 7.19 -4.31
CA HIS A 54 10.30 7.92 -4.04
C HIS A 54 10.95 8.50 -5.30
N HIS A 55 10.82 7.80 -6.44
CA HIS A 55 11.47 8.16 -7.71
C HIS A 55 10.49 8.58 -8.81
N ARG A 56 9.19 8.44 -8.58
CA ARG A 56 8.13 8.85 -9.49
C ARG A 56 6.94 9.39 -8.72
N PRO A 57 6.25 10.43 -9.21
CA PRO A 57 5.01 10.89 -8.59
C PRO A 57 3.94 9.81 -8.65
N GLY A 58 3.11 9.74 -7.61
CA GLY A 58 2.00 8.80 -7.49
C GLY A 58 2.25 7.67 -6.50
N TRP A 59 1.30 6.74 -6.44
CA TRP A 59 1.33 5.64 -5.47
C TRP A 59 2.01 4.39 -6.03
N VAL A 60 2.64 3.63 -5.15
CA VAL A 60 3.24 2.32 -5.43
C VAL A 60 2.55 1.29 -4.54
N LEU A 61 2.01 0.23 -5.15
CA LEU A 61 1.47 -0.92 -4.43
C LEU A 61 2.64 -1.82 -4.00
N VAL A 62 2.98 -1.75 -2.73
CA VAL A 62 4.11 -2.47 -2.12
C VAL A 62 3.68 -3.88 -1.72
N GLU A 63 2.50 -3.99 -1.12
CA GLU A 63 1.92 -5.27 -0.70
C GLU A 63 0.47 -5.36 -1.11
N HIS A 64 0.02 -6.57 -1.45
CA HIS A 64 -1.38 -6.84 -1.75
C HIS A 64 -1.81 -8.20 -1.23
N ASN A 65 -2.93 -8.20 -0.49
CA ASN A 65 -3.53 -9.38 0.11
C ASN A 65 -2.61 -10.15 1.08
N SER A 66 -1.70 -9.44 1.75
CA SER A 66 -0.89 -9.97 2.83
C SER A 66 -1.77 -10.29 4.05
N GLY A 67 -1.57 -11.45 4.69
CA GLY A 67 -2.37 -11.90 5.84
C GLY A 67 -1.54 -12.36 7.06
N SER A 68 -0.22 -12.30 6.95
CA SER A 68 0.71 -12.60 8.03
C SER A 68 1.71 -11.47 8.13
N LEU A 69 2.14 -11.13 9.36
CA LEU A 69 3.24 -10.20 9.54
C LEU A 69 4.46 -10.72 8.75
N PRO A 70 5.24 -9.85 8.10
CA PRO A 70 6.51 -10.29 7.54
C PRO A 70 7.32 -10.95 8.65
N GLU A 71 7.90 -12.12 8.37
CA GLU A 71 8.79 -12.76 9.33
C GLU A 71 9.91 -11.77 9.67
N PRO A 72 10.30 -11.63 10.95
CA PRO A 72 11.42 -10.78 11.30
C PRO A 72 12.65 -11.28 10.56
N MET A 73 13.12 -10.49 9.60
CA MET A 73 14.39 -10.74 8.92
C MET A 73 15.50 -10.47 9.95
N TYR A 74 15.94 -11.50 10.65
CA TYR A 74 17.22 -11.45 11.35
C TYR A 74 18.27 -11.28 10.26
N GLY A 75 18.82 -10.08 10.14
CA GLY A 75 19.97 -9.85 9.27
C GLY A 75 21.05 -10.86 9.64
N GLU A 76 21.56 -11.60 8.65
CA GLU A 76 22.77 -12.38 8.84
C GLU A 76 23.85 -11.43 9.34
N GLU A 77 24.23 -11.60 10.60
CA GLU A 77 25.45 -11.01 11.12
C GLU A 77 26.59 -11.62 10.31
N SER A 78 27.13 -10.82 9.39
CA SER A 78 28.38 -11.14 8.71
C SER A 78 29.45 -11.32 9.78
N GLY A 79 29.92 -12.55 10.00
CA GLY A 79 31.00 -12.78 10.95
C GLY A 79 31.31 -14.24 11.26
N ALA A 80 31.93 -14.96 10.32
CA ALA A 80 32.99 -15.94 10.58
C ALA A 80 33.78 -16.22 9.30
#